data_AF-T1G952-F1
#
_entry.id   AF-T1G952-F1
#
_cell.length_a   1.000
_cell.length_b   1.000
_cell.length_c   1.000
_cell.angle_alpha   90.00
_cell.angle_beta   90.00
_cell.angle_gamma   90.00
#
_symmetry.space_group_name_H-M   'P 1'
#
loop_
_entity.id
_entity.type
_entity.pdbx_description
1 polymer ?
#
loop_
_entity_poly.entity_id
_entity_poly.type
_entity_poly.pdbx_seq_one_letter_code
_entity_poly.pdbx_strand_id
1 'polypeptide(L)'
;TIPTACDTAVSTCVDKSSYYVCDCISGYQHPPNNDTYCADVDECFESQHNCSKPLATCLNTKGSFVCICPYGYVQVNNNCLEEDECTTYANACDNRTSTCVNKVGTYSCNCLSGFYSKNPWTCDDIDECALNLHNCSNPTEICVNTAGSFVCQCSPGYQRFNNVCSVSGERNLLFAFIGVFGAVILTLIGVFASCAASYQSQLAKANLSE
;
A
#
# COMPACT_ATOMS: atom_id res chain seq x y z
N THR A 1 7.13 28.63 -62.17
CA THR A 1 6.81 28.03 -60.87
C THR A 1 8.12 27.79 -60.16
N ILE A 2 8.46 28.68 -59.22
CA ILE A 2 9.72 28.58 -58.47
C ILE A 2 9.60 27.32 -57.60
N PRO A 3 10.56 26.38 -57.65
CA PRO A 3 10.40 25.12 -56.94
C PRO A 3 10.29 25.39 -55.44
N THR A 4 9.53 24.54 -54.76
CA THR A 4 9.73 24.18 -53.36
C THR A 4 11.17 23.66 -53.19
N ALA A 5 12.14 24.57 -53.15
CA ALA A 5 13.54 24.24 -53.44
C ALA A 5 14.40 24.01 -52.19
N CYS A 6 13.97 24.55 -51.05
CA CYS A 6 14.57 24.33 -49.75
C CYS A 6 13.56 23.65 -48.82
N ASP A 7 14.03 22.73 -47.98
CA ASP A 7 13.22 22.19 -46.90
C ASP A 7 13.07 23.25 -45.80
N THR A 8 11.87 23.83 -45.72
CA THR A 8 11.55 24.89 -44.77
C THR A 8 11.58 24.43 -43.31
N ALA A 9 11.62 23.12 -43.04
CA ALA A 9 11.78 22.60 -41.68
C ALA A 9 13.20 22.79 -41.14
N VAL A 10 14.21 22.94 -42.02
CA VAL A 10 15.64 22.95 -41.65
C VAL A 10 16.42 24.13 -42.25
N SER A 11 15.76 24.96 -43.06
CA SER A 11 16.42 26.06 -43.78
C SER A 11 15.44 27.16 -44.18
N THR A 12 15.99 28.32 -44.54
CA THR A 12 15.25 29.42 -45.18
C THR A 12 15.78 29.64 -46.60
N CYS A 13 14.89 29.85 -47.57
CA CYS A 13 15.29 30.07 -48.96
C CYS A 13 15.69 31.52 -49.18
N VAL A 14 16.88 31.74 -49.76
CA VAL A 14 17.41 33.05 -50.11
C VAL A 14 17.64 33.11 -51.62
N ASP A 15 16.82 33.91 -52.30
CA ASP A 15 16.95 34.16 -53.74
C ASP A 15 18.19 35.03 -54.03
N LYS A 16 18.99 34.61 -55.02
CA LYS A 16 20.11 35.35 -55.58
C LYS A 16 19.83 35.68 -57.05
N SER A 17 20.65 36.54 -57.65
CA SER A 17 20.43 37.08 -59.01
C SER A 17 20.30 36.02 -60.12
N SER A 18 20.80 34.81 -59.93
CA SER A 18 20.74 33.71 -60.93
C SER A 18 20.60 32.31 -60.34
N TYR A 19 20.46 32.19 -59.02
CA TYR A 19 20.36 30.92 -58.28
C TYR A 19 19.70 31.17 -56.91
N TYR A 20 19.48 30.14 -56.10
CA TYR A 20 19.00 30.27 -54.73
C TYR A 20 19.94 29.52 -53.78
N VAL A 21 19.93 29.91 -52.51
CA VAL A 21 20.68 29.24 -51.42
C VAL A 21 19.71 28.90 -50.30
N CYS A 22 19.89 27.75 -49.67
CA CYS A 22 19.11 27.36 -48.49
C CYS A 22 19.89 27.68 -47.22
N ASP A 23 19.64 28.84 -46.62
CA ASP A 23 20.32 29.24 -45.38
C ASP A 23 19.89 28.33 -44.22
N CYS A 24 20.81 27.51 -43.70
CA CYS A 24 20.52 26.50 -42.69
C CYS A 24 20.17 27.13 -41.34
N ILE A 25 19.11 26.63 -40.70
CA ILE A 25 18.80 27.05 -39.32
C ILE A 25 19.80 26.44 -38.33
N SER A 26 19.82 26.96 -37.10
CA SER A 26 20.69 26.43 -36.03
C SER A 26 20.51 24.92 -35.85
N GLY A 27 21.62 24.19 -35.70
CA GLY A 27 21.65 22.72 -35.64
C GLY A 27 21.76 22.03 -36.99
N TYR A 28 21.83 22.79 -38.10
CA TYR A 28 22.02 22.25 -39.44
C TYR A 28 23.18 22.94 -40.16
N GLN A 29 23.84 22.22 -41.06
CA GLN A 29 24.95 22.72 -41.86
C GLN A 29 24.91 22.22 -43.31
N HIS A 30 25.55 22.96 -44.21
CA HIS A 30 25.71 22.54 -45.59
C HIS A 30 26.70 21.38 -45.72
N PRO A 31 26.36 20.32 -46.47
CA PRO A 31 27.35 19.36 -46.91
C PRO A 31 28.41 20.02 -47.81
N PRO A 32 29.62 19.44 -47.91
CA PRO A 32 30.65 19.96 -48.79
C PRO A 32 30.15 20.11 -50.24
N ASN A 33 30.26 21.32 -50.79
CA ASN A 33 29.85 21.67 -52.16
C ASN A 33 28.33 21.57 -52.43
N ASN A 34 27.47 21.69 -51.42
CA ASN A 34 26.02 21.73 -51.63
C ASN A 34 25.32 22.78 -50.76
N ASP A 35 25.01 23.93 -51.38
CA ASP A 35 24.38 25.09 -50.72
C ASP A 35 22.83 25.06 -50.84
N THR A 36 22.28 23.98 -51.39
CA THR A 36 20.82 23.82 -51.62
C THR A 36 20.17 22.82 -50.66
N TYR A 37 20.95 22.28 -49.72
CA TYR A 37 20.50 21.30 -48.74
C TYR A 37 21.21 21.52 -47.41
N CYS A 38 20.49 21.28 -46.32
CA CYS A 38 20.99 21.37 -44.96
C CYS A 38 20.93 19.98 -44.32
N ALA A 39 22.09 19.50 -43.91
CA ALA A 39 22.23 18.28 -43.12
C ALA A 39 22.18 18.62 -41.64
N ASP A 40 21.64 17.70 -40.85
CA ASP A 40 21.75 17.74 -39.40
C ASP A 40 23.23 17.77 -38.97
N VAL A 41 23.57 18.62 -38.02
CA VAL A 41 24.89 18.61 -37.37
C VAL A 41 24.86 17.51 -36.32
N ASP A 42 25.80 16.57 -36.37
CA ASP A 42 25.94 15.59 -35.28
C ASP A 42 26.88 16.16 -34.21
N GLU A 43 26.32 16.89 -33.25
CA GLU A 43 27.14 17.54 -32.21
C GLU A 43 27.87 16.51 -31.33
N CYS A 44 27.35 15.28 -31.24
CA CYS A 44 27.97 14.21 -30.48
C CYS A 44 29.23 13.67 -31.18
N PHE A 45 29.15 13.44 -32.50
CA PHE A 45 30.30 13.01 -33.31
C PHE A 45 31.35 14.12 -33.42
N GLU A 46 30.91 15.35 -33.65
CA GLU A 46 31.80 16.50 -33.79
C GLU A 46 32.33 17.03 -32.44
N SER A 47 31.91 16.44 -31.31
CA SER A 47 32.25 16.89 -29.95
C SER A 47 31.87 18.36 -29.67
N GLN A 48 30.81 18.86 -30.30
CA GLN A 48 30.26 20.22 -30.16
C GLN A 48 29.10 20.29 -29.17
N HIS A 49 29.19 19.52 -28.08
CA HIS A 49 28.16 19.41 -27.06
C HIS A 49 28.73 19.73 -25.67
N ASN A 50 27.87 20.14 -24.75
CA ASN A 50 28.23 20.50 -23.37
C ASN A 50 27.78 19.45 -22.34
N CYS A 51 27.47 18.23 -22.77
CA CYS A 51 27.08 17.14 -21.87
C CYS A 51 28.15 16.88 -20.81
N SER A 52 27.70 16.74 -19.56
CA SER A 52 28.55 16.45 -18.41
C SER A 52 29.37 15.17 -18.59
N LYS A 53 30.67 15.28 -18.86
CA LYS A 53 31.55 14.11 -18.92
C LYS A 53 32.09 13.77 -17.52
N PRO A 54 32.21 12.48 -17.15
CA PRO A 54 31.95 11.27 -17.95
C PRO A 54 30.54 10.68 -17.79
N LEU A 55 29.68 11.27 -16.95
CA LEU A 55 28.41 10.66 -16.55
C LEU A 55 27.34 10.69 -17.65
N ALA A 56 27.21 11.81 -18.37
CA ALA A 56 26.18 11.99 -19.37
C ALA A 56 26.58 11.41 -20.72
N THR A 57 25.65 10.71 -21.36
CA THR A 57 25.77 10.25 -22.76
C THR A 57 25.15 11.28 -23.70
N CYS A 58 25.87 11.66 -24.75
CA CYS A 58 25.33 12.51 -25.80
C CYS A 58 24.51 11.67 -26.78
N LEU A 59 23.30 12.11 -27.10
CA LEU A 59 22.46 11.55 -28.17
C LEU A 59 22.14 12.65 -29.17
N ASN A 60 22.54 12.46 -30.43
CA ASN A 60 22.23 13.38 -31.51
C ASN A 60 20.73 13.31 -31.86
N THR A 61 20.12 14.46 -32.13
CA THR A 61 18.72 14.61 -32.52
C THR A 61 18.62 15.58 -33.69
N LYS A 62 17.49 15.59 -34.41
CA LYS A 62 17.35 16.52 -35.55
C LYS A 62 17.37 17.98 -35.08
N GLY A 63 18.40 18.72 -35.48
CA GLY A 63 18.63 20.13 -35.19
C GLY A 63 19.20 20.41 -33.80
N SER A 64 19.58 19.39 -33.02
CA SER A 64 20.17 19.56 -31.70
C SER A 64 20.71 18.25 -31.12
N PHE A 65 21.14 18.25 -29.87
CA PHE A 65 21.49 17.05 -29.12
C PHE A 65 20.78 17.03 -27.76
N VAL A 66 20.66 15.84 -27.17
CA VAL A 66 20.22 15.67 -25.79
C VAL A 66 21.32 14.98 -24.97
N CYS A 67 21.50 15.45 -23.74
CA CYS A 67 22.40 14.83 -22.77
C CYS A 67 21.60 13.93 -21.86
N ILE A 68 21.88 12.63 -21.89
CA ILE A 68 21.15 11.62 -21.12
C ILE A 68 21.99 11.28 -19.89
N CYS A 69 21.43 11.53 -18.71
CA CYS A 69 22.01 11.07 -17.45
C CYS A 69 21.73 9.57 -17.23
N PRO A 70 22.62 8.85 -16.52
CA PRO A 70 22.38 7.46 -16.16
C PRO A 70 21.19 7.35 -15.20
N TYR A 71 20.64 6.14 -15.07
CA TYR A 71 19.54 5.88 -14.13
C TYR A 71 19.91 6.31 -12.70
N GLY A 72 18.97 6.95 -12.00
CA GLY A 72 19.17 7.53 -10.66
C GLY A 72 19.93 8.86 -10.66
N TYR A 73 20.04 9.53 -11.82
CA TYR A 73 20.64 10.86 -11.94
C TYR A 73 19.75 11.78 -12.78
N VAL A 74 19.69 13.05 -12.37
CA VAL A 74 18.93 14.11 -13.05
C VAL A 74 19.86 15.20 -13.58
N GLN A 75 19.49 15.77 -14.74
CA GLN A 75 20.26 16.84 -15.35
C GLN A 75 19.94 18.19 -14.68
N VAL A 76 20.95 18.78 -14.04
CA VAL A 76 20.91 20.11 -13.43
C VAL A 76 22.05 20.95 -13.98
N ASN A 77 21.73 22.05 -14.69
CA ASN A 77 22.72 22.96 -15.29
C ASN A 77 23.79 22.24 -16.14
N ASN A 78 23.36 21.33 -17.02
CA ASN A 78 24.23 20.47 -17.84
C ASN A 78 25.11 19.47 -17.07
N ASN A 79 24.85 19.26 -15.78
CA ASN A 79 25.50 18.24 -14.97
C ASN A 79 24.53 17.15 -14.54
N CYS A 80 25.01 15.90 -14.49
CA CYS A 80 24.23 14.81 -13.91
C CYS A 80 24.50 14.75 -12.42
N LEU A 81 23.47 15.05 -11.62
CA LEU A 81 23.52 14.93 -10.17
C LEU A 81 22.72 13.69 -9.76
N GLU A 82 23.18 12.99 -8.73
CA GLU A 82 22.43 11.89 -8.16
C GLU A 82 21.07 12.40 -7.68
N GLU A 83 20.04 11.65 -8.02
CA GLU A 83 18.68 11.92 -7.57
C GLU A 83 18.46 11.22 -6.24
N ASP A 84 18.13 11.97 -5.19
CA ASP A 84 17.66 11.38 -3.94
C ASP A 84 16.16 11.10 -4.08
N GLU A 85 15.82 9.85 -4.43
CA GLU A 85 14.43 9.46 -4.67
C GLU A 85 13.57 9.57 -3.40
N CYS A 86 14.17 9.44 -2.21
CA CYS A 86 13.46 9.52 -0.93
C CYS A 86 12.99 10.93 -0.60
N THR A 87 13.72 11.95 -1.07
CA THR A 87 13.32 13.35 -0.91
C THR A 87 12.53 13.86 -2.12
N THR A 88 12.80 13.33 -3.31
CA THR A 88 12.18 13.77 -4.56
C THR A 88 10.77 13.21 -4.73
N TYR A 89 10.55 11.94 -4.37
CA TYR A 89 9.25 11.28 -4.53
C TYR A 89 8.59 11.03 -3.17
N ALA A 90 7.50 11.75 -2.90
CA ALA A 90 6.73 11.59 -1.66
C ALA A 90 6.25 10.15 -1.40
N ASN A 91 6.08 9.35 -2.45
CA ASN A 91 5.65 7.95 -2.40
C ASN A 91 6.72 6.99 -2.93
N ALA A 92 8.02 7.32 -2.78
CA ALA A 92 9.10 6.39 -3.12
C ALA A 92 8.89 5.03 -2.43
N CYS A 93 8.51 5.08 -1.15
CA CYS A 93 8.12 3.92 -0.35
C CYS A 93 6.76 4.18 0.30
N ASP A 94 5.99 3.13 0.62
CA ASP A 94 4.81 3.27 1.47
C ASP A 94 5.26 3.45 2.93
N ASN A 95 5.06 4.65 3.46
CA ASN A 95 5.49 5.03 4.80
C ASN A 95 4.77 4.26 5.93
N ARG A 96 3.68 3.54 5.62
CA ARG A 96 2.96 2.69 6.57
C ARG A 96 3.61 1.32 6.72
N THR A 97 4.39 0.89 5.73
CA THR A 97 5.00 -0.45 5.68
C THR A 97 6.51 -0.41 5.64
N SER A 98 7.13 0.74 5.37
CA SER A 98 8.57 0.85 5.15
C SER A 98 9.14 2.25 5.34
N THR A 99 10.47 2.33 5.48
CA THR A 99 11.25 3.57 5.50
C THR A 99 12.15 3.62 4.26
N CYS A 100 12.15 4.75 3.55
CA CYS A 100 12.98 4.94 2.36
C CYS A 100 14.47 5.13 2.72
N VAL A 101 15.35 4.54 1.92
CA VAL A 101 16.81 4.68 2.00
C VAL A 101 17.35 5.03 0.61
N ASN A 102 17.90 6.24 0.49
CA ASN A 102 18.57 6.68 -0.73
C ASN A 102 19.89 5.91 -0.92
N LYS A 103 20.21 5.53 -2.16
CA LYS A 103 21.44 4.82 -2.54
C LYS A 103 21.99 5.43 -3.82
N VAL A 104 23.28 5.25 -4.06
CA VAL A 104 23.88 5.79 -5.29
C VAL A 104 23.23 5.13 -6.53
N GLY A 105 22.53 5.95 -7.31
CA GLY A 105 21.86 5.55 -8.55
C GLY A 105 20.56 4.74 -8.37
N THR A 106 20.00 4.66 -7.16
CA THR A 106 18.72 3.99 -6.89
C THR A 106 18.26 4.27 -5.45
N TYR A 107 17.12 3.74 -5.05
CA TYR A 107 16.70 3.71 -3.65
C TYR A 107 16.25 2.31 -3.24
N SER A 108 16.00 2.15 -1.94
CA SER A 108 15.33 0.95 -1.42
C SER A 108 14.44 1.26 -0.23
N CYS A 109 13.43 0.44 -0.02
CA CYS A 109 12.49 0.51 1.09
C CYS A 109 12.86 -0.54 2.14
N ASN A 110 13.26 -0.08 3.33
CA ASN A 110 13.45 -0.95 4.48
C ASN A 110 12.10 -1.22 5.14
N CYS A 111 11.65 -2.47 5.11
CA CYS A 111 10.36 -2.85 5.67
C CYS A 111 10.32 -2.68 7.19
N LEU A 112 9.19 -2.18 7.69
CA LEU A 112 8.89 -2.11 9.11
C LEU A 112 8.64 -3.52 9.68
N SER A 113 8.65 -3.65 11.00
CA SER A 113 8.30 -4.91 11.66
C SER A 113 6.90 -5.38 11.27
N GLY A 114 6.74 -6.68 11.03
CA GLY A 114 5.50 -7.27 10.51
C GLY A 114 5.39 -7.27 8.98
N PHE A 115 6.37 -6.70 8.27
CA PHE A 115 6.42 -6.70 6.81
C PHE A 115 7.71 -7.35 6.30
N TYR A 116 7.69 -7.86 5.06
CA TYR A 116 8.86 -8.44 4.40
C TYR A 116 9.10 -7.82 3.02
N SER A 117 10.37 -7.78 2.60
CA SER A 117 10.75 -7.23 1.30
C SER A 117 10.41 -8.23 0.19
N LYS A 118 9.48 -7.82 -0.67
CA LYS A 118 9.15 -8.55 -1.91
C LYS A 118 10.14 -8.24 -3.03
N ASN A 119 10.59 -6.99 -3.07
CA ASN A 119 11.66 -6.48 -3.91
C ASN A 119 12.26 -5.24 -3.22
N PRO A 120 13.34 -4.64 -3.75
CA PRO A 120 13.99 -3.50 -3.11
C PRO A 120 13.09 -2.29 -2.85
N TRP A 121 11.93 -2.16 -3.51
CA TRP A 121 11.07 -0.98 -3.47
C TRP A 121 9.69 -1.23 -2.82
N THR A 122 9.36 -2.47 -2.46
CA THR A 122 8.03 -2.79 -1.92
C THR A 122 8.10 -3.79 -0.76
N CYS A 123 7.25 -3.55 0.24
CA CYS A 123 7.08 -4.38 1.41
C CYS A 123 5.65 -4.94 1.45
N ASP A 124 5.54 -6.26 1.59
CA ASP A 124 4.26 -6.95 1.76
C ASP A 124 4.10 -7.37 3.23
N ASP A 125 2.85 -7.47 3.66
CA ASP A 125 2.46 -7.90 5.00
C ASP A 125 2.84 -9.38 5.25
N ILE A 126 3.37 -9.68 6.43
CA ILE A 126 3.61 -11.06 6.86
C ILE A 126 2.30 -11.60 7.42
N ASP A 127 1.61 -12.47 6.68
CA ASP A 127 0.41 -13.11 7.19
C ASP A 127 0.76 -14.21 8.21
N GLU A 128 0.79 -13.85 9.49
CA GLU A 128 1.14 -14.80 10.55
C GLU A 128 0.08 -15.89 10.73
N CYS A 129 -1.16 -15.64 10.31
CA CYS A 129 -2.24 -16.62 10.33
C CYS A 129 -2.03 -17.71 9.27
N ALA A 130 -1.72 -17.32 8.03
CA ALA A 130 -1.43 -18.26 6.94
C ALA A 130 -0.14 -19.05 7.19
N LEU A 131 0.85 -18.43 7.82
CA LEU A 131 2.14 -19.06 8.11
C LEU A 131 2.16 -19.85 9.43
N ASN A 132 1.06 -19.84 10.20
CA ASN A 132 1.00 -20.43 11.55
C ASN A 132 2.10 -19.91 12.50
N LEU A 133 2.46 -18.63 12.38
CA LEU A 133 3.44 -17.95 13.25
C LEU A 133 2.79 -17.23 14.43
N HIS A 134 1.45 -17.27 14.52
CA HIS A 134 0.69 -16.67 15.60
C HIS A 134 0.72 -17.50 16.88
N ASN A 135 0.40 -16.85 18.01
CA ASN A 135 0.31 -17.48 19.33
C ASN A 135 -1.14 -17.60 19.87
N CYS A 136 -2.15 -17.48 19.00
CA CYS A 136 -3.56 -17.64 19.39
C CYS A 136 -3.85 -19.03 19.97
N SER A 137 -4.67 -19.05 21.03
CA SER A 137 -5.02 -20.26 21.76
C SER A 137 -6.07 -21.09 21.01
N ASN A 138 -5.65 -22.13 20.29
CA ASN A 138 -6.61 -23.07 19.70
C ASN A 138 -7.20 -24.01 20.77
N PRO A 139 -8.52 -24.29 20.79
CA PRO A 139 -9.57 -23.83 19.86
C PRO A 139 -10.35 -22.59 20.33
N THR A 140 -9.95 -21.94 21.42
CA THR A 140 -10.71 -20.85 22.07
C THR A 140 -10.57 -19.51 21.35
N GLU A 141 -9.54 -19.34 20.53
CA GLU A 141 -9.26 -18.17 19.72
C GLU A 141 -9.02 -18.55 18.26
N ILE A 142 -9.44 -17.66 17.36
CA ILE A 142 -9.13 -17.67 15.93
C ILE A 142 -8.12 -16.55 15.62
N CYS A 143 -7.17 -16.85 14.72
CA CYS A 143 -6.24 -15.85 14.21
C CYS A 143 -6.91 -15.00 13.14
N VAL A 144 -6.73 -13.68 13.20
CA VAL A 144 -7.14 -12.73 12.16
C VAL A 144 -5.92 -11.89 11.79
N ASN A 145 -5.50 -11.97 10.53
CA ASN A 145 -4.35 -11.22 10.03
C ASN A 145 -4.68 -9.72 9.91
N THR A 146 -3.72 -8.86 10.23
CA THR A 146 -3.83 -7.40 10.15
C THR A 146 -2.56 -6.81 9.55
N ALA A 147 -2.60 -5.60 8.98
CA ALA A 147 -1.37 -5.03 8.42
C ALA A 147 -0.30 -4.81 9.51
N GLY A 148 0.83 -5.49 9.39
CA GLY A 148 1.99 -5.47 10.27
C GLY A 148 1.87 -6.34 11.53
N SER A 149 0.79 -7.12 11.69
CA SER A 149 0.58 -7.97 12.87
C SER A 149 -0.62 -8.91 12.71
N PHE A 150 -1.01 -9.59 13.79
CA PHE A 150 -2.25 -10.36 13.85
C PHE A 150 -2.99 -10.08 15.16
N VAL A 151 -4.29 -10.35 15.17
CA VAL A 151 -5.11 -10.33 16.38
C VAL A 151 -5.75 -11.69 16.62
N CYS A 152 -5.71 -12.14 17.87
CA CYS A 152 -6.45 -13.32 18.30
C CYS A 152 -7.85 -12.91 18.75
N GLN A 153 -8.86 -13.35 18.01
CA GLN A 153 -10.26 -13.09 18.34
C GLN A 153 -10.88 -14.33 19.00
N CYS A 154 -11.76 -14.15 19.98
CA CYS A 154 -12.45 -15.31 20.58
C CYS A 154 -13.27 -16.05 19.52
N SER A 155 -13.17 -17.38 19.54
CA SER A 155 -13.99 -18.25 18.70
C SER A 155 -15.48 -18.01 18.95
N PRO A 156 -16.37 -18.30 17.98
CA PRO A 156 -17.81 -18.17 18.17
C PRO A 156 -18.30 -18.89 19.44
N GLY A 157 -19.09 -18.21 20.27
CA GLY A 157 -19.57 -18.73 21.56
C GLY A 157 -18.66 -18.44 22.76
N TYR A 158 -17.49 -17.85 22.53
CA TYR A 158 -16.59 -17.37 23.57
C TYR A 158 -16.60 -15.83 23.66
N GLN A 159 -16.38 -15.30 24.85
CA GLN A 159 -16.26 -13.88 25.16
C GLN A 159 -14.95 -13.63 25.92
N ARG A 160 -14.32 -12.48 25.66
CA ARG A 160 -13.05 -12.09 26.29
C ARG A 160 -13.31 -11.53 27.69
N PHE A 161 -12.77 -12.18 28.71
CA PHE A 161 -12.77 -11.73 30.10
C PHE A 161 -11.36 -11.84 30.68
N ASN A 162 -10.80 -10.74 31.20
CA ASN A 162 -9.43 -10.69 31.74
C ASN A 162 -8.37 -11.31 30.81
N ASN A 163 -8.39 -10.93 29.52
CA ASN A 163 -7.54 -11.48 28.46
C ASN A 163 -7.70 -12.99 28.15
N VAL A 164 -8.72 -13.66 28.70
CA VAL A 164 -9.04 -15.07 28.43
C VAL A 164 -10.38 -15.17 27.73
N CYS A 165 -10.46 -15.96 26.66
CA CYS A 165 -11.73 -16.28 26.00
C CYS A 165 -12.43 -17.42 26.77
N SER A 166 -13.62 -17.17 27.30
CA SER A 166 -14.46 -18.15 28.00
C SER A 166 -15.88 -18.16 27.46
N VAL A 167 -16.59 -19.28 27.59
CA VAL A 167 -17.95 -19.43 27.06
C VAL A 167 -18.89 -18.36 27.61
N SER A 168 -19.61 -17.69 26.70
CA SER A 168 -20.56 -16.64 27.03
C SER A 168 -21.86 -17.20 27.59
N GLY A 169 -21.85 -17.53 28.89
CA GLY A 169 -23.08 -17.77 29.65
C GLY A 169 -23.27 -19.19 30.18
N GLU A 170 -22.51 -19.57 31.20
CA GLU A 170 -22.95 -20.60 32.15
C GLU A 170 -23.82 -20.03 33.28
N ARG A 171 -24.12 -18.72 33.29
CA ARG A 171 -24.96 -18.10 34.32
C ARG A 171 -26.47 -18.34 34.12
N ASN A 172 -26.91 -19.06 33.09
CA ASN A 172 -28.35 -19.34 32.92
C ASN A 172 -28.78 -20.73 33.39
N LEU A 173 -27.88 -21.71 33.44
CA LEU A 173 -28.24 -23.04 33.94
C LEU A 173 -28.35 -23.06 35.47
N LEU A 174 -27.40 -22.45 36.20
CA LEU A 174 -27.45 -22.43 37.67
C LEU A 174 -28.68 -21.67 38.19
N PHE A 175 -29.03 -20.54 37.58
CA PHE A 175 -30.23 -19.78 37.97
C PHE A 175 -31.54 -20.44 37.50
N ALA A 176 -31.54 -21.17 36.39
CA ALA A 176 -32.67 -22.01 35.99
C ALA A 176 -32.89 -23.16 36.99
N PHE A 177 -31.82 -23.83 37.45
CA PHE A 177 -31.93 -24.87 38.47
C PHE A 177 -32.38 -24.32 39.83
N ILE A 178 -31.84 -23.17 40.27
CA ILE A 178 -32.27 -22.51 41.52
C ILE A 178 -33.74 -22.06 41.42
N GLY A 179 -34.15 -21.49 40.28
CA GLY A 179 -35.54 -21.06 40.05
C GLY A 179 -36.54 -22.23 40.04
N VAL A 180 -36.19 -23.35 39.40
CA VAL A 180 -37.03 -24.56 39.36
C VAL A 180 -37.13 -25.22 40.74
N PHE A 181 -36.01 -25.37 41.47
CA PHE A 181 -36.03 -25.90 42.84
C PHE A 181 -36.79 -24.99 43.81
N GLY A 182 -36.64 -23.67 43.70
CA GLY A 182 -37.37 -22.69 44.50
C GLY A 182 -38.89 -22.76 44.28
N ALA A 183 -39.33 -22.92 43.04
CA ALA A 183 -40.74 -23.08 42.70
C ALA A 183 -41.33 -24.38 43.28
N VAL A 184 -40.60 -25.51 43.20
CA VAL A 184 -41.01 -26.79 43.79
C VAL A 184 -41.16 -26.67 45.31
N ILE A 185 -40.20 -26.04 46.00
CA ILE A 185 -40.27 -25.84 47.45
C ILE A 185 -41.49 -24.99 47.85
N LEU A 186 -41.76 -23.90 47.14
CA LEU A 186 -42.93 -23.04 47.42
C LEU A 186 -44.25 -23.79 47.22
N THR A 187 -44.36 -24.63 46.19
CA THR A 187 -45.57 -25.44 45.98
C THR A 187 -45.76 -26.49 47.07
N LEU A 188 -44.70 -27.15 47.53
CA LEU A 188 -44.77 -28.12 48.62
C LEU A 188 -45.18 -27.45 49.94
N ILE A 189 -44.61 -26.29 50.28
CA ILE A 189 -45.01 -25.52 51.46
C ILE A 189 -46.50 -25.13 51.39
N GLY A 190 -46.99 -24.72 50.22
CA GLY A 190 -48.41 -24.42 49.99
C GLY A 190 -49.33 -25.64 50.17
N VAL A 191 -48.91 -26.82 49.71
CA VAL A 191 -49.64 -28.08 49.92
C VAL A 191 -49.67 -28.47 51.40
N PHE A 192 -48.55 -28.33 52.11
CA PHE A 192 -48.51 -28.59 53.56
C PHE A 192 -49.39 -27.61 54.34
N ALA A 193 -49.37 -26.32 54.00
CA ALA A 193 -50.20 -25.31 54.65
C ALA A 193 -51.70 -25.55 54.43
N SER A 194 -52.10 -25.91 53.21
CA SER A 194 -53.49 -26.23 52.88
C SER A 194 -53.96 -27.55 53.51
N CYS A 195 -53.07 -28.55 53.61
CA CYS A 195 -53.34 -29.79 54.33
C CYS A 195 -53.50 -29.54 55.84
N ALA A 196 -52.63 -28.73 56.44
CA ALA A 196 -52.72 -28.34 57.84
C ALA A 196 -54.00 -27.55 58.15
N ALA A 197 -54.39 -26.60 57.28
CA ALA A 197 -55.64 -25.86 57.42
C ALA A 197 -56.87 -26.79 57.30
N SER A 198 -56.83 -27.75 56.38
CA SER A 198 -57.89 -28.74 56.22
C SER A 198 -58.01 -29.64 57.46
N TYR A 199 -56.88 -30.11 58.00
CA TYR A 199 -56.84 -30.92 59.22
C TYR A 199 -57.39 -30.17 60.44
N GLN A 200 -57.00 -28.90 60.63
CA GLN A 200 -57.54 -28.04 61.68
C GLN A 200 -59.05 -27.82 61.53
N SER A 201 -59.55 -27.67 60.30
CA SER A 201 -61.00 -27.54 60.05
C SER A 201 -61.79 -28.80 60.39
N GLN A 202 -61.20 -29.99 60.20
CA GLN A 202 -61.82 -31.27 60.56
C GLN A 202 -61.82 -31.48 62.08
N LEU A 203 -60.73 -31.13 62.77
CA LEU A 203 -60.68 -31.11 64.24
C LEU A 203 -61.70 -30.15 64.85
N ALA A 204 -61.85 -28.96 64.26
CA ALA A 204 -62.84 -27.99 64.71
C ALA A 204 -64.28 -28.52 64.54
N LYS A 205 -64.57 -29.25 63.45
CA LYS A 205 -65.88 -29.89 63.24
C LYS A 205 -66.10 -31.09 64.16
N ALA A 206 -65.07 -31.87 64.47
CA ALA A 206 -65.15 -33.01 65.39
C ALA A 206 -65.45 -32.58 66.85
N ASN A 207 -64.92 -31.42 67.27
CA ASN A 207 -65.18 -30.85 68.61
C ASN A 207 -66.53 -30.13 68.76
N LEU A 208 -67.32 -30.02 67.68
CA LEU A 208 -68.67 -29.43 67.67
C LEU A 208 -69.79 -30.49 67.64
N SER A 209 -69.43 -31.77 67.65
CA SER A 209 -70.37 -32.91 67.61
C SER A 209 -70.44 -33.73 68.91
N GLU A 210 -69.86 -33.24 70.01
CA GLU A 210 -70.06 -33.77 71.38
C GLU A 210 -71.00 -32.88 72.19
#